data_AF-A0A2I0FYA0-F1
#
_entry.id   AF-A0A2I0FYA0-F1
#
_cell.length_a   1.000
_cell.length_b   1.000
_cell.length_c   1.000
_cell.angle_alpha   90.00
_cell.angle_beta   90.00
_cell.angle_gamma   90.00
#
_symmetry.space_group_name_H-M   'P 1'
#
loop_
_entity.id
_entity.type
_entity.pdbx_description
1 polymer ?
#
loop_
_entity_poly.entity_id
_entity_poly.type
_entity_poly.pdbx_seq_one_letter_code
_entity_poly.pdbx_strand_id
1 'polypeptide(L)'
;MVYKDFYHVMLENFVQPVELFTSVRKLPFTLYVEEQKLFIRNGKNNVSRINSNEVAAFVKRFEDSDSLHSKDYQDVTFKASYLLAAMQYITEKNALKPENK
;
A
#
# COMPACT_ATOMS: atom_id res chain seq x y z
N MET A 1 4.26 1.90 20.62
CA MET A 1 4.15 2.96 19.60
C MET A 1 2.68 3.01 19.22
N VAL A 2 1.97 4.12 19.47
CA VAL A 2 0.59 4.27 18.99
C VAL A 2 0.72 4.25 17.47
N TYR A 3 0.41 3.12 16.85
CA TYR A 3 0.57 2.98 15.40
C TYR A 3 -0.20 4.12 14.75
N LYS A 4 0.51 5.00 14.04
CA LYS A 4 -0.15 5.79 13.00
C LYS A 4 -0.91 4.75 12.16
N ASP A 5 -2.23 4.93 12.04
CA ASP A 5 -3.05 4.12 11.13
C ASP A 5 -2.29 4.03 9.81
N PHE A 6 -2.02 2.81 9.34
CA PHE A 6 -1.19 2.56 8.16
C PHE A 6 -1.66 3.38 6.96
N TYR A 7 -2.96 3.72 6.90
CA TYR A 7 -3.48 4.67 5.92
C TYR A 7 -2.74 6.02 5.95
N HIS A 8 -2.51 6.61 7.12
CA HIS A 8 -1.77 7.86 7.26
C HIS A 8 -0.30 7.72 6.85
N VAL A 9 0.32 6.57 7.16
CA VAL A 9 1.69 6.27 6.70
C VAL A 9 1.75 6.21 5.17
N MET A 10 0.73 5.64 4.53
CA MET A 10 0.60 5.67 3.08
C MET A 10 0.41 7.11 2.57
N LEU A 11 -0.47 7.91 3.19
CA LEU A 11 -0.67 9.30 2.78
C LEU A 11 0.64 10.10 2.80
N GLU A 12 1.47 9.92 3.84
CA GLU A 12 2.76 10.60 3.98
C GLU A 12 3.79 10.13 2.93
N ASN A 13 3.80 8.84 2.59
CA ASN A 13 4.79 8.27 1.68
C ASN A 13 4.49 8.51 0.19
N PHE A 14 3.22 8.76 -0.14
CA PHE A 14 2.74 8.85 -1.52
C PHE A 14 2.17 10.24 -1.86
N VAL A 15 2.57 11.28 -1.11
CA VAL A 15 2.27 12.69 -1.46
C VAL A 15 2.69 13.01 -2.89
N GLN A 16 3.88 12.52 -3.28
CA GLN A 16 4.30 12.51 -4.67
C GLN A 16 3.93 11.17 -5.31
N PRO A 17 3.50 11.14 -6.58
CA PRO A 17 3.23 9.89 -7.27
C PRO A 17 4.44 8.97 -7.30
N VAL A 18 4.26 7.73 -6.88
CA VAL A 18 5.30 6.69 -6.90
C VAL A 18 4.88 5.58 -7.83
N GLU A 19 5.75 5.22 -8.78
CA GLU A 19 5.59 4.04 -9.61
C GLU A 19 6.05 2.79 -8.83
N LEU A 20 5.17 1.78 -8.78
CA LEU A 20 5.36 0.53 -8.07
C LEU A 20 4.99 -0.65 -8.97
N PHE A 21 5.40 -1.84 -8.55
CA PHE A 21 5.13 -3.08 -9.28
C PHE A 21 4.46 -4.11 -8.36
N THR A 22 3.40 -4.76 -8.84
CA THR A 22 2.77 -5.86 -8.11
C THR A 22 3.72 -7.06 -7.98
N SER A 23 3.74 -7.73 -6.83
CA SER A 23 4.78 -8.74 -6.54
C SER A 23 4.75 -9.96 -7.47
N VAL A 24 3.55 -10.47 -7.79
CA VAL A 24 3.36 -11.71 -8.58
C VAL A 24 3.50 -11.46 -10.09
N ARG A 25 2.74 -10.51 -10.63
CA ARG A 25 2.67 -10.29 -12.08
C ARG A 25 3.60 -9.19 -12.58
N LYS A 26 4.31 -8.50 -11.67
CA LYS A 26 5.19 -7.36 -11.97
C LYS A 26 4.50 -6.29 -12.83
N LEU A 27 3.18 -6.13 -12.66
CA LEU A 27 2.42 -5.12 -13.39
C LEU A 27 2.68 -3.74 -12.75
N PRO A 28 3.02 -2.72 -13.56
CA PRO A 28 3.24 -1.37 -13.07
C PRO A 28 1.93 -0.70 -12.67
N PHE A 29 2.02 0.17 -11.68
CA PHE A 29 0.95 1.08 -11.27
C PHE A 29 1.55 2.30 -10.57
N THR A 30 0.81 3.40 -10.56
CA THR A 30 1.16 4.58 -9.75
C THR A 30 0.29 4.62 -8.51
N LEU A 31 0.89 4.85 -7.35
CA LEU A 31 0.18 5.16 -6.11
C LEU A 31 0.48 6.61 -5.72
N TYR A 32 -0.57 7.37 -5.41
CA TYR A 32 -0.46 8.81 -5.18
C TYR A 32 -1.58 9.32 -4.27
N VAL A 33 -1.34 10.49 -3.68
CA VAL A 33 -2.33 11.21 -2.88
C VAL A 33 -2.86 12.41 -3.65
N GLU A 34 -4.17 12.58 -3.61
CA GLU A 34 -4.87 13.75 -4.12
C GLU A 34 -5.97 14.11 -3.12
N GLU A 35 -6.09 15.37 -2.73
CA GLU A 35 -7.06 15.83 -1.72
C GLU A 35 -7.05 15.02 -0.40
N GLN A 36 -5.86 14.64 0.09
CA GLN A 36 -5.70 13.77 1.27
C GLN A 36 -6.34 12.37 1.14
N LYS A 37 -6.61 11.92 -0.09
CA LYS A 37 -7.14 10.59 -0.40
C LYS A 37 -6.13 9.82 -1.21
N LEU A 38 -6.06 8.53 -0.94
CA LEU A 38 -5.14 7.62 -1.61
C LEU A 38 -5.75 7.06 -2.91
N PHE A 39 -5.00 7.13 -4.01
CA PHE A 39 -5.41 6.66 -5.32
C PHE A 39 -4.38 5.72 -5.93
N ILE A 40 -4.89 4.79 -6.74
CA ILE A 40 -4.11 3.93 -7.64
C ILE A 40 -4.50 4.28 -9.06
N ARG A 41 -3.51 4.45 -9.93
CA ARG A 41 -3.66 4.38 -11.38
C ARG A 41 -2.93 3.15 -11.88
N ASN A 42 -3.66 2.17 -12.42
CA ASN A 42 -3.04 0.95 -12.93
C ASN A 42 -2.45 1.14 -14.35
N GLY A 43 -1.74 0.14 -14.88
CA GLY A 43 -1.17 0.17 -16.23
C GLY A 43 -2.18 0.29 -17.39
N LYS A 44 -3.49 0.24 -17.12
CA LYS A 44 -4.56 0.54 -18.09
C LYS A 44 -5.12 1.96 -17.92
N ASN A 45 -4.46 2.79 -17.12
CA ASN A 45 -4.93 4.12 -16.70
C ASN A 45 -6.25 4.14 -15.94
N ASN A 46 -6.72 3.00 -15.42
CA ASN A 46 -7.89 3.00 -14.54
C ASN A 46 -7.49 3.55 -13.17
N VAL A 47 -8.25 4.54 -12.71
CA VAL A 47 -8.08 5.15 -11.40
C VAL A 47 -9.05 4.51 -10.41
N SER A 48 -8.55 4.16 -9.23
CA SER A 48 -9.39 3.70 -8.12
C SER A 48 -8.92 4.28 -6.81
N ARG A 49 -9.86 4.62 -5.93
CA ARG A 49 -9.57 5.12 -4.58
C ARG A 49 -9.33 3.96 -3.63
N ILE A 50 -8.38 4.12 -2.72
CA ILE A 50 -8.21 3.28 -1.54
C ILE A 50 -8.75 4.03 -0.32
N ASN A 51 -9.67 3.40 0.40
CA ASN A 51 -10.25 3.97 1.61
C ASN A 51 -9.54 3.44 2.86
N SER A 52 -9.58 4.22 3.95
CA SER A 52 -8.94 3.86 5.21
C SER A 52 -9.48 2.56 5.81
N ASN A 53 -10.78 2.29 5.68
CA ASN A 53 -11.40 1.04 6.14
C ASN A 53 -10.86 -0.21 5.41
N GLU A 54 -10.67 -0.13 4.08
CA GLU A 54 -10.06 -1.20 3.29
C GLU A 54 -8.62 -1.45 3.73
N VAL A 55 -7.87 -0.38 4.02
CA VAL A 55 -6.48 -0.48 4.51
C VAL A 55 -6.42 -1.09 5.90
N ALA A 56 -7.28 -0.66 6.83
CA ALA A 56 -7.34 -1.20 8.17
C ALA A 56 -7.70 -2.71 8.17
N ALA A 57 -8.67 -3.10 7.34
CA ALA A 57 -9.05 -4.51 7.19
C ALA A 57 -7.91 -5.36 6.60
N PHE A 58 -7.20 -4.82 5.59
CA PHE A 58 -6.02 -5.46 5.03
C PHE A 58 -4.90 -5.62 6.07
N VAL A 59 -4.55 -4.57 6.81
CA VAL A 59 -3.48 -4.60 7.82
C VAL A 59 -3.80 -5.62 8.90
N LYS A 60 -5.03 -5.63 9.42
CA LYS A 60 -5.45 -6.64 10.40
C LYS A 60 -5.23 -8.06 9.87
N ARG A 61 -5.67 -8.33 8.64
CA ARG A 61 -5.47 -9.66 8.02
C ARG A 61 -3.99 -9.96 7.78
N PHE A 62 -3.20 -8.95 7.45
CA PHE A 62 -1.76 -9.10 7.25
C PHE A 62 -1.08 -9.46 8.57
N GLU A 63 -1.39 -8.77 9.67
CA GLU A 63 -0.87 -9.08 11.00
C GLU A 63 -1.27 -10.48 11.49
N ASP A 64 -2.48 -10.94 11.15
CA ASP A 64 -2.96 -12.28 11.52
C ASP A 64 -2.30 -13.42 10.73
N SER A 65 -1.86 -13.17 9.48
CA SER A 65 -1.44 -14.23 8.55
C SER A 65 0.00 -14.14 8.06
N ASP A 66 0.60 -12.95 8.10
CA ASP A 66 1.88 -12.58 7.48
C ASP A 66 1.98 -12.98 5.99
N SER A 67 0.84 -13.09 5.29
CA SER A 67 0.82 -13.59 3.92
C SER A 67 1.29 -12.53 2.91
N LEU A 68 2.20 -12.93 2.03
CA LEU A 68 2.60 -12.12 0.87
C LEU A 68 1.78 -12.40 -0.39
N HIS A 69 0.73 -13.22 -0.29
CA HIS A 69 -0.12 -13.57 -1.42
C HIS A 69 -1.42 -12.76 -1.42
N SER A 70 -1.63 -11.95 -2.45
CA SER A 70 -2.83 -11.10 -2.57
C SER A 70 -4.16 -11.87 -2.55
N LYS A 71 -4.16 -13.18 -2.85
CA LYS A 71 -5.35 -14.03 -2.82
C LYS A 71 -5.89 -14.24 -1.39
N ASP A 72 -5.03 -14.14 -0.37
CA ASP A 72 -5.38 -14.40 1.03
C ASP A 72 -6.12 -13.22 1.69
N TYR A 73 -6.33 -12.16 0.92
CA TYR A 73 -6.98 -10.92 1.31
C TYR A 73 -8.24 -10.63 0.49
N GLN A 74 -8.67 -11.56 -0.38
CA GLN A 74 -9.79 -11.32 -1.30
C GLN A 74 -11.12 -11.06 -0.60
N ASP A 75 -11.28 -11.56 0.62
CA ASP A 75 -12.45 -11.32 1.46
C ASP A 75 -12.44 -9.94 2.12
N VAL A 76 -11.30 -9.25 2.16
CA VAL A 76 -11.17 -7.89 2.74
C VAL A 76 -10.98 -6.80 1.70
N THR A 77 -10.24 -7.05 0.61
CA THR A 77 -10.10 -6.08 -0.50
C THR A 77 -9.58 -6.72 -1.80
N PHE A 78 -10.12 -6.24 -2.93
CA PHE A 78 -9.59 -6.55 -4.26
C PHE A 78 -8.28 -5.82 -4.60
N LYS A 79 -7.82 -4.89 -3.74
CA LYS A 79 -6.62 -4.07 -3.96
C LYS A 79 -5.38 -4.60 -3.25
N ALA A 80 -5.45 -5.80 -2.69
CA ALA A 80 -4.39 -6.37 -1.85
C ALA A 80 -3.02 -6.43 -2.53
N SER A 81 -2.96 -6.72 -3.83
CA SER A 81 -1.67 -6.74 -4.56
C SER A 81 -0.99 -5.36 -4.61
N TYR A 82 -1.77 -4.28 -4.60
CA TYR A 82 -1.23 -2.91 -4.54
C TYR A 82 -0.80 -2.54 -3.13
N LEU A 83 -1.58 -2.95 -2.12
CA LEU A 83 -1.25 -2.70 -0.70
C LEU A 83 0.01 -3.44 -0.25
N LEU A 84 0.17 -4.70 -0.66
CA LEU A 84 1.39 -5.47 -0.41
C LEU A 84 2.63 -4.79 -1.02
N ALA A 85 2.53 -4.35 -2.27
CA ALA A 85 3.62 -3.63 -2.94
C ALA A 85 3.95 -2.29 -2.26
N ALA A 86 2.92 -1.55 -1.81
CA ALA A 86 3.11 -0.31 -1.06
C ALA A 86 3.76 -0.54 0.32
N MET A 87 3.34 -1.60 1.03
CA MET A 87 3.94 -2.00 2.30
C MET A 87 5.41 -2.38 2.12
N GLN A 88 5.72 -3.20 1.11
CA GLN A 88 7.10 -3.55 0.77
C GLN A 88 7.94 -2.29 0.48
N TYR A 89 7.44 -1.37 -0.34
CA TYR A 89 8.12 -0.12 -0.65
C TYR A 89 8.41 0.73 0.60
N ILE A 90 7.43 0.88 1.49
CA ILE A 90 7.60 1.66 2.74
C ILE A 90 8.63 0.99 3.64
N THR A 91 8.57 -0.34 3.80
CA THR A 91 9.52 -1.11 4.61
C THR A 91 10.93 -0.98 4.07
N GLU A 92 11.13 -1.14 2.76
CA GLU A 92 12.44 -0.99 2.10
C GLU A 92 12.95 0.46 2.23
N LYS A 93 12.10 1.46 1.97
CA LYS A 93 12.47 2.88 2.11
C LYS A 93 12.86 3.24 3.53
N ASN A 94 12.22 2.66 4.54
CA ASN A 94 12.57 2.88 5.94
C ASN A 94 13.84 2.13 6.34
N ALA A 95 14.06 0.91 5.84
CA ALA A 95 15.32 0.18 6.05
C ALA A 95 16.53 0.89 5.42
N LEU A 96 16.32 1.60 4.32
CA LEU A 96 17.34 2.40 3.62
C LEU A 96 17.58 3.78 4.24
N LYS A 97 16.76 4.20 5.21
CA LYS A 97 17.03 5.37 6.05
C LYS A 97 17.65 4.85 7.36
N PRO A 98 18.97 4.65 7.45
CA PRO A 98 19.57 4.47 8.76
C PRO A 98 19.19 5.70 9.58
N GLU A 99 18.61 5.47 10.75
CA GLU A 99 18.34 6.53 11.70
C GLU A 99 19.64 7.30 11.88
N ASN A 100 19.68 8.58 11.47
CA ASN A 100 20.75 9.49 11.86
C ASN A 100 20.67 9.62 13.39
N LYS A 101 21.32 8.68 14.09
CA LYS A 101 21.62 8.75 15.51
C LYS A 101 22.75 9.73 15.77
#